data_AF-A0A6V8NMH9-F1
#
_entry.id   AF-A0A6V8NMH9-F1
#
_cell.length_a   1.000
_cell.length_b   1.000
_cell.length_c   1.000
_cell.angle_alpha   90.00
_cell.angle_beta   90.00
_cell.angle_gamma   90.00
#
_symmetry.space_group_name_H-M   'P 1'
#
loop_
_entity.id
_entity.type
_entity.pdbx_description
1 polymer ?
#
loop_
_entity_poly.entity_id
_entity_poly.type
_entity_poly.pdbx_seq_one_letter_code
_entity_poly.pdbx_strand_id
1 'polypeptide(L)' 'MAHKVYCPVCGIVHEKTACPSQRIAAGEPPYGYPDSSPIKESVKELTLAVRELALQIELLREELKRFMKEPGKNSTD' A
#
# COMPACT_ATOMS: atom_id res chain seq x y z
N MET A 1 -36.37 6.02 0.97
CA MET A 1 -35.63 6.37 2.20
C MET A 1 -34.18 5.89 2.05
N ALA A 2 -33.18 6.74 2.30
CA ALA A 2 -31.77 6.36 2.25
C ALA A 2 -31.32 5.83 3.63
N HIS A 3 -30.77 4.62 3.69
CA HIS A 3 -30.22 4.06 4.93
C HIS A 3 -28.89 4.76 5.27
N LYS A 4 -28.84 5.36 6.46
CA LYS A 4 -27.66 6.03 7.03
C LYS A 4 -26.90 5.06 7.94
N VAL A 5 -25.58 4.95 7.77
CA VAL A 5 -24.71 4.05 8.55
C VAL A 5 -23.60 4.85 9.21
N TYR A 6 -23.38 4.66 10.51
CA TYR A 6 -22.29 5.27 11.25
C TYR A 6 -20.95 4.59 10.94
N CYS A 7 -19.93 5.36 10.57
CA CYS A 7 -18.57 4.86 10.34
C CYS A 7 -17.71 5.06 11.62
N PRO A 8 -17.38 4.00 12.38
CA PRO A 8 -16.57 4.11 13.59
C PRO A 8 -15.11 4.47 13.32
N VAL A 9 -14.67 4.45 12.06
CA VAL A 9 -13.29 4.78 11.66
C VAL A 9 -13.10 6.29 11.52
N CYS A 10 -14.09 7.02 11.00
CA CYS A 10 -14.00 8.48 10.83
C CYS A 10 -14.98 9.28 11.71
N GLY A 11 -15.90 8.61 12.41
CA GLY A 11 -16.86 9.24 13.32
C GLY A 11 -18.05 9.94 12.64
N ILE A 12 -18.24 9.75 11.33
CA ILE A 12 -19.28 10.40 10.53
C ILE A 12 -20.36 9.39 10.10
N VAL A 13 -21.60 9.87 9.93
CA VAL A 13 -22.71 9.08 9.39
C VAL A 13 -22.78 9.24 7.87
N HIS A 14 -22.73 8.14 7.13
CA HIS A 14 -22.73 8.12 5.67
C HIS A 14 -24.04 7.57 5.11
N GLU A 15 -24.46 8.05 3.94
CA GLU A 15 -25.59 7.49 3.20
C GLU A 15 -25.10 6.30 2.35
N LYS A 16 -25.49 5.08 2.76
CA LYS A 16 -25.37 3.81 2.05
C LYS A 16 -23.98 3.22 1.73
N THR A 17 -22.89 3.97 1.70
CA THR A 17 -21.56 3.43 1.33
C THR A 17 -20.58 3.40 2.49
N ALA A 18 -19.74 2.36 2.54
CA ALA A 18 -18.59 2.31 3.44
C ALA A 18 -17.73 3.55 3.17
N CYS A 19 -17.46 4.31 4.23
CA CYS A 19 -16.63 5.51 4.16
C CYS A 19 -15.24 5.10 3.61
N PRO A 20 -14.55 5.95 2.83
CA PRO A 20 -13.23 5.61 2.28
C PRO A 20 -12.25 5.05 3.32
N SER A 21 -12.29 5.58 4.54
CA SER A 21 -11.48 5.11 5.67
C SER A 21 -11.79 3.68 6.11
N GLN A 22 -13.06 3.27 6.13
CA GLN A 22 -13.45 1.87 6.41
C GLN A 22 -12.92 0.92 5.34
N ARG A 23 -12.95 1.35 4.08
CA ARG A 23 -12.50 0.54 2.96
C ARG A 23 -10.99 0.34 2.99
N ILE A 24 -10.23 1.41 3.24
CA ILE A 24 -8.78 1.33 3.46
C ILE A 24 -8.46 0.38 4.62
N ALA A 25 -9.16 0.48 5.75
CA ALA A 25 -8.97 -0.40 6.89
C ALA A 25 -9.26 -1.88 6.57
N ALA A 26 -10.16 -2.15 5.63
CA ALA A 26 -10.47 -3.49 5.13
C ALA A 26 -9.53 -3.96 4.00
N GLY A 27 -8.55 -3.15 3.58
CA GLY A 27 -7.68 -3.45 2.44
C GLY A 27 -8.35 -3.28 1.08
N GLU A 28 -9.50 -2.61 1.04
CA GLU A 28 -10.23 -2.26 -0.19
C GLU A 28 -9.83 -0.86 -0.71
N PRO A 29 -10.05 -0.59 -2.01
CA PRO A 29 -9.90 0.75 -2.56
C PRO A 29 -10.80 1.77 -1.85
N PRO A 30 -10.34 3.02 -1.62
CA PRO A 30 -11.10 4.05 -0.90
C PRO A 30 -12.42 4.41 -1.60
N TYR A 31 -12.51 4.24 -2.92
CA TYR A 31 -13.70 4.55 -3.71
C TYR A 31 -14.20 3.32 -4.47
N GLY A 32 -15.51 3.21 -4.60
CA GLY A 32 -16.16 2.07 -5.25
C GLY A 32 -15.97 2.23 -6.74
N TYR A 33 -14.94 1.59 -7.30
CA TYR A 33 -14.77 1.58 -8.74
C TYR A 33 -15.67 0.47 -9.32
N PRO A 34 -16.48 0.75 -10.35
CA PRO A 34 -17.16 -0.31 -11.08
C PRO A 34 -16.10 -1.29 -11.62
N ASP A 35 -16.46 -2.57 -11.73
CA ASP A 35 -15.49 -3.63 -12.06
C ASP A 35 -14.80 -3.44 -13.42
N SER A 36 -15.40 -2.68 -14.33
CA SER A 36 -14.83 -2.30 -15.64
C SER A 36 -14.03 -0.98 -15.61
N SER A 37 -13.83 -0.37 -14.45
CA SER A 37 -13.14 0.91 -14.37
C SER A 37 -11.65 0.75 -14.69
N PRO A 38 -11.10 1.53 -15.64
CA PRO A 38 -9.66 1.52 -15.92
C PRO A 38 -8.83 1.90 -14.69
N ILE A 39 -9.42 2.62 -13.73
CA ILE A 39 -8.78 2.99 -12.47
C ILE A 39 -8.46 1.75 -11.63
N LYS A 40 -9.27 0.69 -11.68
CA LYS A 40 -9.04 -0.53 -10.89
C LYS A 40 -7.77 -1.24 -11.33
N GLU A 41 -7.53 -1.35 -12.65
CA GLU A 41 -6.30 -1.95 -13.16
C GLU A 41 -5.10 -1.06 -12.87
N SER A 42 -5.20 0.25 -13.08
CA SER A 42 -4.10 1.18 -12.75
C SER A 42 -3.73 1.17 -11.26
N VAL A 43 -4.72 1.06 -10.35
CA VAL A 43 -4.45 0.95 -8.90
C VAL A 43 -3.77 -0.38 -8.56
N LYS A 44 -4.15 -1.47 -9.23
CA LYS A 44 -3.52 -2.79 -9.04
C LYS A 44 -2.08 -2.78 -9.54
N GLU A 45 -1.82 -2.24 -10.73
CA GLU A 45 -0.47 -2.07 -11.28
C GLU A 45 0.40 -1.20 -10.36
N LEU A 46 -0.12 -0.06 -9.90
CA LEU A 46 0.58 0.80 -8.95
C LEU A 46 0.88 0.07 -7.63
N THR A 47 -0.07 -0.70 -7.12
CA THR A 47 0.11 -1.48 -5.88
C THR A 47 1.22 -2.53 -6.03
N LEU A 48 1.27 -3.22 -7.18
CA LEU A 48 2.34 -4.17 -7.48
C LEU A 48 3.70 -3.48 -7.59
N ALA A 49 3.78 -2.36 -8.30
CA ALA A 49 5.00 -1.58 -8.42
C ALA A 49 5.52 -1.11 -7.05
N VAL A 50 4.64 -0.59 -6.18
CA VAL A 50 5.02 -0.17 -4.83
C VAL A 50 5.55 -1.33 -4.00
N ARG A 51 4.95 -2.52 -4.09
CA ARG A 51 5.44 -3.73 -3.41
C ARG A 51 6.81 -4.15 -3.92
N GLU A 52 7.03 -4.12 -5.23
CA GLU A 52 8.32 -4.45 -5.83
C GLU A 52 9.41 -3.47 -5.39
N LEU A 53 9.13 -2.15 -5.42
CA LEU A 53 10.06 -1.14 -4.91
C LEU A 53 10.40 -1.37 -3.43
N ALA A 54 9.41 -1.71 -2.60
CA ALA A 54 9.65 -1.98 -1.18
C ALA A 54 10.64 -3.15 -0.98
N LEU A 55 10.47 -4.25 -1.73
CA LEU A 55 11.37 -5.39 -1.69
C LEU A 55 12.78 -5.02 -2.17
N GLN A 56 12.90 -4.24 -3.25
CA GLN A 56 14.19 -3.77 -3.75
C GLN A 56 14.92 -2.90 -2.70
N ILE A 57 14.20 -2.03 -2.00
CA ILE A 57 14.75 -1.21 -0.91
C ILE A 57 15.26 -2.11 0.24
N GLU A 58 14.52 -3.16 0.60
CA GLU A 58 14.95 -4.11 1.63
C GLU A 58 16.22 -4.87 1.22
N LEU A 59 16.30 -5.33 -0.03
CA LEU A 59 17.50 -5.98 -0.58
C LEU A 59 18.71 -5.05 -0.52
N LEU A 60 18.57 -3.81 -1.00
CA LEU A 60 19.64 -2.81 -0.95
C LEU A 60 20.09 -2.51 0.49
N ARG A 61 19.15 -2.47 1.44
CA ARG A 61 19.49 -2.30 2.86
C ARG A 61 20.31 -3.47 3.40
N GLU A 62 19.98 -4.70 3.03
CA GLU A 62 20.76 -5.88 3.44
C GLU A 62 22.14 -5.92 2.78
N GLU A 63 22.26 -5.56 1.51
CA GLU A 63 23.55 -5.42 0.82
C GLU A 63 24.43 -4.36 1.49
N LEU A 64 23.87 -3.19 1.79
CA LEU A 64 24.59 -2.13 2.50
C LEU A 64 25.07 -2.59 3.89
N LYS A 65 24.23 -3.34 4.63
CA LYS A 65 24.64 -3.92 5.92
C LYS A 65 25.79 -4.91 5.76
N ARG A 66 25.78 -5.75 4.71
CA ARG A 66 26.89 -6.69 4.43
C ARG A 66 28.17 -5.93 4.11
N PHE A 67 28.08 -4.93 3.24
CA PHE A 67 29.21 -4.08 2.88
C PHE A 67 29.82 -3.39 4.12
N MET A 68 28.99 -2.80 4.98
CA MET A 68 29.46 -2.18 6.23
C MET A 68 29.99 -3.18 7.27
N LYS A 69 29.62 -4.46 7.17
CA LYS A 69 30.09 -5.55 8.05
C LYS A 69 31.40 -6.19 7.58
N GLU A 70 31.93 -5.81 6.42
CA GLU A 70 33.26 -6.23 5.96
C GLU A 70 34.30 -5.12 6.21
N PRO A 71 34.85 -5.00 7.44
CA PRO A 71 36.05 -4.21 7.62
C PRO A 71 37.23 -5.00 7.00
N GLY A 72 37.64 -4.60 5.79
CA GLY A 72 39.02 -4.83 5.31
C GLY A 72 39.33 -6.15 4.61
N LYS A 73 38.58 -6.52 3.55
CA LYS A 73 39.07 -7.48 2.54
C LYS A 73 39.50 -6.84 1.21
N ASN A 74 39.68 -5.52 1.18
CA ASN A 74 40.12 -4.77 -0.01
C ASN A 74 41.54 -4.20 0.14
N SER A 75 42.45 -4.90 0.83
CA SER A 75 43.86 -4.54 0.87
C SER A 75 44.71 -5.80 0.71
N THR A 76 45.72 -5.70 -0.19
CA THR A 76 46.71 -6.69 -0.67
C THR A 76 46.13 -7.73 -1.63
N ASP A 77 46.47 -7.79 -2.92
CA ASP A 77 47.73 -7.51 -3.66
C ASP A 77 47.51 -6.62 -4.90
#